data_AF-A0A7G2JX48-F1
#
_entry.id   AF-A0A7G2JX48-F1
#
_cell.length_a   1.000
_cell.length_b   1.000
_cell.length_c   1.000
_cell.angle_alpha   90.00
_cell.angle_beta   90.00
_cell.angle_gamma   90.00
#
_symmetry.space_group_name_H-M   'P 1'
#
loop_
_entity.id
_entity.type
_entity.pdbx_description
1 polymer ?
#
loop_
_entity_poly.entity_id
_entity_poly.type
_entity_poly.pdbx_seq_one_letter_code
_entity_poly.pdbx_strand_id
1 'polypeptide(L)'
;MALGAIFFLPIYLVVFTVCTIWELLFSVVRGHEVNEGMFVSTILFALIVPPTLPLWQAALGITFGIIVAKEIFGGVGRNFMNPALAGRAFLFFAYPAQISGDTVWTAADGFSGATALSQWSQGGQG
;
A
#
# COMPACT_ATOMS: atom_id res chain seq x y z
N MET A 1 9.25 -1.37 20.22
CA MET A 1 9.19 -2.36 19.14
C MET A 1 7.78 -2.96 18.98
N ALA A 2 7.14 -3.46 20.04
CA ALA A 2 5.81 -4.07 19.94
C ALA A 2 4.70 -3.14 19.40
N LEU A 3 4.71 -1.85 19.76
CA LEU A 3 3.66 -0.90 19.34
C LEU A 3 3.59 -0.74 17.81
N GLY A 4 4.72 -0.55 17.13
CA GLY A 4 4.74 -0.42 15.67
C GLY A 4 4.31 -1.70 14.94
N ALA A 5 4.66 -2.86 15.49
CA ALA A 5 4.25 -4.15 14.94
C ALA A 5 2.73 -4.34 15.00
N ILE A 6 2.06 -3.85 16.05
CA ILE A 6 0.60 -3.94 16.20
C ILE A 6 -0.15 -3.18 15.10
N PHE A 7 0.40 -2.06 14.61
CA PHE A 7 -0.20 -1.33 13.49
C PHE A 7 0.18 -1.90 12.12
N PHE A 8 1.42 -2.33 11.96
CA PHE A 8 1.91 -2.87 10.69
C PHE A 8 1.33 -4.25 10.35
N LEU A 9 1.32 -5.18 11.31
CA LEU A 9 0.95 -6.58 11.05
C LEU A 9 -0.47 -6.73 10.49
N PRO A 10 -1.51 -6.05 11.02
CA PRO A 10 -2.85 -6.13 10.45
C PRO A 10 -2.92 -5.67 8.99
N ILE A 11 -2.25 -4.56 8.66
CA ILE A 11 -2.19 -4.05 7.28
C ILE A 11 -1.48 -5.06 6.38
N TYR A 12 -0.31 -5.55 6.79
CA TYR A 12 0.45 -6.52 6.02
C TYR A 12 -0.35 -7.81 5.77
N LEU A 13 -1.01 -8.35 6.79
CA LEU A 13 -1.82 -9.55 6.66
C LEU A 13 -2.97 -9.34 5.67
N VAL A 14 -3.71 -8.24 5.79
CA VAL A 14 -4.83 -7.94 4.88
C VAL A 14 -4.33 -7.78 3.44
N VAL A 15 -3.26 -7.00 3.23
CA VAL A 15 -2.66 -6.78 1.92
C VAL A 15 -2.17 -8.09 1.32
N PHE A 16 -1.50 -8.92 2.11
CA PHE A 16 -0.98 -10.21 1.68
C PHE A 16 -2.10 -11.17 1.29
N THR A 17 -3.13 -11.31 2.12
CA THR A 17 -4.27 -12.19 1.84
C THR A 17 -5.03 -11.75 0.59
N VAL A 18 -5.35 -10.46 0.47
CA VAL A 18 -6.09 -9.93 -0.69
C VAL A 18 -5.29 -10.09 -1.99
N CYS A 19 -4.00 -9.78 -1.95
CA CYS A 19 -3.12 -9.93 -3.10
C CYS A 19 -3.02 -11.40 -3.52
N THR A 20 -2.84 -12.31 -2.56
CA THR A 20 -2.79 -13.76 -2.81
C THR A 20 -4.07 -14.27 -3.46
N ILE A 21 -5.24 -13.81 -2.99
CA ILE A 21 -6.54 -14.20 -3.58
C ILE A 21 -6.61 -13.79 -5.06
N TRP A 22 -6.23 -12.55 -5.38
CA TRP A 22 -6.26 -12.07 -6.76
C TRP A 22 -5.23 -12.76 -7.65
N GLU A 23 -3.99 -12.92 -7.18
CA GLU A 23 -2.93 -13.62 -7.92
C GLU A 23 -3.36 -15.05 -8.24
N LEU A 24 -3.88 -15.78 -7.25
CA LEU A 24 -4.37 -17.14 -7.44
C LEU A 24 -5.53 -17.21 -8.43
N LEU A 25 -6.49 -16.28 -8.32
CA LEU A 25 -7.64 -16.22 -9.23
C LEU A 25 -7.18 -16.00 -10.67
N PHE A 26 -6.28 -15.05 -10.92
CA PHE A 26 -5.79 -14.77 -12.27
C PHE A 26 -4.88 -15.87 -12.80
N SER A 27 -4.02 -16.47 -11.97
CA SER A 27 -3.22 -17.64 -12.32
C SER A 27 -4.09 -18.82 -12.77
N VAL A 28 -5.19 -19.10 -12.06
CA VAL A 28 -6.14 -20.16 -12.44
C VAL A 28 -6.87 -19.83 -13.74
N VAL A 29 -7.35 -18.59 -13.90
CA VAL A 29 -8.10 -18.16 -15.09
C VAL A 29 -7.22 -18.14 -16.35
N ARG A 30 -5.94 -17.77 -16.22
CA ARG A 30 -5.01 -17.63 -17.35
C ARG A 30 -4.05 -18.80 -17.53
N GLY A 31 -4.08 -19.79 -16.63
CA GLY A 31 -3.29 -21.01 -16.72
C GLY A 31 -1.78 -20.78 -16.61
N HIS A 32 -1.34 -19.77 -15.86
CA HIS A 32 0.08 -19.54 -15.58
C HIS A 32 0.41 -19.78 -14.09
N GLU A 33 1.68 -20.03 -13.81
CA GLU A 33 2.17 -20.23 -12.45
C GLU A 33 2.04 -18.96 -11.60
N VAL A 34 1.94 -19.16 -10.27
CA VAL A 34 1.92 -18.08 -9.29
C VAL A 34 3.33 -17.54 -9.12
N ASN A 35 3.49 -16.22 -9.17
CA ASN A 35 4.82 -15.62 -9.12
C ASN A 35 5.17 -15.06 -7.73
N GLU A 36 6.40 -15.33 -7.29
CA GLU A 36 6.93 -14.87 -5.99
C GLU A 36 7.03 -13.34 -5.86
N GLY A 37 7.07 -12.60 -6.98
CA GLY A 37 7.07 -11.14 -7.00
C GLY A 37 5.84 -10.50 -6.34
N MET A 38 4.78 -11.28 -6.12
CA MET A 38 3.65 -10.91 -5.28
C MET A 38 4.09 -10.58 -3.85
N PHE A 39 4.98 -11.38 -3.25
CA PHE A 39 5.44 -11.21 -1.87
C PHE A 39 6.16 -9.86 -1.67
N VAL A 40 7.01 -9.51 -2.64
CA VAL A 40 7.73 -8.22 -2.64
C VAL A 40 6.75 -7.06 -2.79
N SER A 41 5.73 -7.18 -3.64
CA SER A 41 4.74 -6.13 -3.85
C SER A 41 3.89 -5.89 -2.60
N THR A 42 3.51 -6.94 -1.88
CA THR A 42 2.70 -6.84 -0.67
C THR A 42 3.46 -6.21 0.50
N ILE A 43 4.73 -6.57 0.70
CA ILE A 43 5.53 -5.98 1.78
C ILE A 43 5.86 -4.52 1.46
N LEU A 44 6.20 -4.20 0.20
CA LEU A 44 6.43 -2.82 -0.22
C LEU A 44 5.18 -1.97 -0.03
N PHE A 45 4.01 -2.46 -0.46
CA PHE A 45 2.75 -1.73 -0.29
C PHE A 45 2.44 -1.44 1.18
N ALA A 46 2.59 -2.44 2.07
CA ALA A 46 2.35 -2.25 3.50
C ALA A 46 3.31 -1.25 4.16
N LEU A 47 4.53 -1.09 3.62
CA LEU A 47 5.53 -0.15 4.15
C LEU A 47 5.40 1.28 3.63
N ILE A 48 4.76 1.49 2.47
CA ILE A 48 4.63 2.82 1.84
C ILE A 48 3.30 3.52 2.17
N VAL A 49 2.42 2.85 2.93
CA VAL A 49 1.15 3.39 3.42
C VAL A 49 1.24 3.71 4.91
N PRO A 50 0.46 4.68 5.41
CA PRO A 50 0.42 5.00 6.83
C PRO A 50 -0.03 3.81 7.69
N PRO A 51 0.52 3.66 8.91
CA PRO A 51 0.20 2.56 9.83
C PRO A 51 -1.22 2.63 10.40
N THR A 52 -1.88 3.79 10.32
CA THR A 52 -3.24 4.04 10.81
C THR A 52 -4.30 3.86 9.70
N LEU A 53 -3.90 3.44 8.51
CA LEU A 53 -4.79 3.31 7.36
C LEU A 53 -5.86 2.23 7.64
N PRO A 54 -7.16 2.53 7.44
CA PRO A 54 -8.22 1.56 7.62
C PRO A 54 -7.97 0.31 6.76
N LEU A 55 -8.11 -0.89 7.36
CA LEU A 55 -7.78 -2.16 6.71
C LEU A 55 -8.50 -2.37 5.37
N TRP A 56 -9.75 -1.90 5.26
CA TRP A 56 -10.50 -1.98 4.02
C TRP A 56 -9.93 -1.10 2.91
N GLN A 57 -9.34 0.06 3.23
CA GLN A 57 -8.66 0.91 2.25
C GLN A 57 -7.37 0.24 1.77
N ALA A 58 -6.63 -0.42 2.68
CA ALA A 58 -5.45 -1.19 2.30
C ALA A 58 -5.82 -2.30 1.30
N ALA A 59 -6.92 -3.01 1.55
CA ALA A 59 -7.46 -4.03 0.67
C ALA A 59 -7.85 -3.46 -0.72
N LEU A 60 -8.52 -2.31 -0.78
CA LEU A 60 -8.88 -1.67 -2.05
C LEU A 60 -7.65 -1.17 -2.82
N GLY A 61 -6.68 -0.59 -2.12
CA GLY A 61 -5.46 -0.08 -2.73
C GLY A 61 -4.63 -1.18 -3.38
N ILE A 62 -4.39 -2.30 -2.68
CA ILE A 62 -3.67 -3.43 -3.28
C ILE A 62 -4.47 -4.09 -4.40
N THR A 63 -5.80 -4.18 -4.26
CA THR A 63 -6.69 -4.70 -5.31
C THR A 63 -6.55 -3.90 -6.59
N PHE A 64 -6.64 -2.56 -6.50
CA PHE A 64 -6.44 -1.68 -7.65
C PHE A 64 -5.04 -1.85 -8.25
N GLY A 65 -4.00 -1.83 -7.41
CA GLY A 65 -2.62 -1.98 -7.85
C GLY A 65 -2.38 -3.27 -8.63
N ILE A 66 -2.84 -4.41 -8.11
CA ILE A 66 -2.64 -5.72 -8.75
C ILE A 66 -3.47 -5.85 -10.02
N ILE A 67 -4.77 -5.55 -9.97
CA ILE A 67 -5.63 -5.71 -11.13
C ILE A 67 -5.19 -4.76 -12.25
N VAL A 68 -5.03 -3.47 -11.94
CA VAL A 68 -4.84 -2.45 -12.97
C VAL A 68 -3.40 -2.38 -13.45
N ALA A 69 -2.41 -2.47 -12.57
CA ALA A 69 -1.01 -2.31 -12.98
C ALA A 69 -0.33 -3.60 -13.46
N LYS A 70 -0.89 -4.76 -13.13
CA LYS A 70 -0.28 -6.07 -13.40
C LYS A 70 -1.21 -7.02 -14.15
N GLU A 71 -2.36 -7.39 -13.59
CA GLU A 71 -3.15 -8.52 -14.12
C GLU A 71 -3.89 -8.20 -15.42
N ILE A 72 -4.35 -6.95 -15.61
CA ILE A 72 -4.95 -6.52 -16.89
C ILE A 72 -3.97 -6.70 -18.06
N PHE A 73 -2.68 -6.45 -17.83
CA PHE A 73 -1.62 -6.55 -18.85
C PHE A 73 -1.08 -7.96 -19.07
N GLY A 74 -1.61 -8.95 -18.33
CA GLY A 74 -1.24 -10.36 -18.46
C GLY A 74 -0.17 -10.83 -17.47
N GLY A 75 -0.03 -10.15 -16.34
CA GLY A 75 0.75 -10.63 -15.21
C GLY A 75 2.25 -10.33 -15.32
N VAL A 76 3.05 -11.13 -14.62
CA VAL A 76 4.48 -10.86 -14.41
C VAL A 76 5.27 -10.82 -15.73
N GLY A 77 6.14 -9.81 -15.85
CA GLY A 77 6.91 -9.54 -17.06
C GLY A 77 6.20 -8.64 -18.07
N ARG A 78 4.90 -8.36 -17.87
CA ARG A 78 4.11 -7.41 -18.68
C ARG A 78 3.54 -6.25 -17.87
N ASN A 79 3.93 -6.11 -16.60
CA ASN A 79 3.50 -5.02 -15.74
C ASN A 79 3.93 -3.68 -16.34
N PHE A 80 2.98 -2.81 -16.64
CA PHE A 80 3.27 -1.46 -17.14
C PHE A 80 3.96 -0.59 -16.07
N MET A 81 3.68 -0.85 -14.78
CA MET A 81 4.29 -0.15 -13.65
C MET A 81 4.30 -1.00 -12.38
N ASN A 82 4.95 -0.52 -11.32
CA ASN A 82 4.97 -1.21 -10.01
C ASN A 82 3.55 -1.23 -9.38
N PRO A 83 2.98 -2.41 -9.09
CA PRO A 83 1.64 -2.55 -8.50
C PRO A 83 1.47 -1.87 -7.14
N ALA A 84 2.50 -1.91 -6.30
CA ALA A 84 2.46 -1.26 -4.99
C ALA A 84 2.34 0.26 -5.12
N LEU A 85 3.10 0.86 -6.05
CA LEU A 85 3.04 2.30 -6.31
C LEU A 85 1.71 2.70 -6.97
N ALA A 86 1.19 1.89 -7.89
CA ALA A 86 -0.11 2.12 -8.50
C ALA A 86 -1.25 2.10 -7.46
N GLY A 87 -1.23 1.11 -6.55
CA GLY A 87 -2.19 1.05 -5.45
C GLY A 87 -2.08 2.25 -4.50
N ARG A 88 -0.86 2.69 -4.18
CA ARG A 88 -0.64 3.89 -3.35
C ARG A 88 -1.12 5.16 -4.04
N ALA A 89 -0.89 5.30 -5.34
CA ALA A 89 -1.39 6.43 -6.12
C ALA A 89 -2.92 6.46 -6.13
N PHE A 90 -3.57 5.30 -6.28
CA PHE A 90 -5.02 5.20 -6.15
C PHE A 90 -5.51 5.69 -4.78
N LEU A 91 -4.91 5.22 -3.68
CA LEU A 91 -5.29 5.68 -2.34
C LEU A 91 -5.01 7.17 -2.12
N PHE A 92 -3.93 7.70 -2.68
CA PHE A 92 -3.59 9.13 -2.59
C PHE A 92 -4.69 10.02 -3.20
N PHE A 93 -5.25 9.63 -4.35
CA PHE A 93 -6.30 10.42 -5.01
C PHE A 93 -7.72 10.09 -4.50
N ALA A 94 -8.00 8.84 -4.16
CA ALA A 94 -9.33 8.40 -3.73
C ALA A 94 -9.61 8.69 -2.25
N TYR A 95 -8.58 8.60 -1.39
CA TYR A 95 -8.68 8.74 0.07
C TYR A 95 -7.56 9.63 0.62
N PRO A 96 -7.48 10.90 0.18
CA PRO A 96 -6.39 11.80 0.56
C PRO A 96 -6.33 12.04 2.07
N ALA A 97 -7.46 12.01 2.79
CA ALA A 97 -7.51 12.28 4.23
C ALA A 97 -6.73 11.24 5.07
N GLN A 98 -6.48 10.04 4.54
CA GLN A 98 -5.81 8.93 5.23
C GLN A 98 -4.38 8.69 4.72
N ILE A 99 -3.97 9.36 3.65
CA ILE A 99 -2.66 9.20 2.98
C ILE A 99 -1.85 10.50 3.01
N SER A 100 -2.53 11.64 3.01
CA SER A 100 -1.95 12.96 2.87
C SER A 100 -2.15 13.77 4.14
N GLY A 101 -1.19 14.66 4.41
CA GLY A 101 -1.20 15.50 5.59
C GLY A 101 -0.24 15.01 6.67
N ASP A 102 -0.28 15.74 7.78
CA ASP A 102 0.76 15.71 8.80
C ASP A 102 0.39 14.79 9.99
N THR A 103 -0.91 14.54 10.19
CA THR A 103 -1.45 13.77 11.30
C THR A 103 -1.57 12.26 11.02
N VAL A 104 -1.49 11.84 9.76
CA VAL A 104 -1.66 10.43 9.38
C VAL A 104 -0.42 9.57 9.64
N TRP A 105 0.74 10.20 9.84
CA TRP A 105 2.02 9.52 10.02
C TRP A 105 2.37 9.21 11.48
N THR A 106 1.57 9.68 12.44
CA THR A 106 1.75 9.42 13.86
C THR A 106 0.66 8.45 14.35
N ALA A 107 1.09 7.33 14.96
CA ALA A 107 0.18 6.28 15.42
C ALA A 107 -0.43 6.54 16.80
N ALA A 108 0.11 7.51 17.55
CA ALA A 108 -0.34 7.88 18.89
C ALA A 108 -0.87 9.31 18.87
N ASP A 109 -2.07 9.50 19.42
CA ASP A 109 -2.69 10.82 19.62
C ASP A 109 -1.85 11.59 20.65
N GLY A 110 -1.14 12.63 20.21
CA GLY A 110 -0.18 13.36 21.04
C GLY A 110 0.94 14.10 20.30
N PHE A 111 1.12 13.84 19.00
CA PHE A 111 2.03 14.62 18.16
C PHE A 111 1.40 14.89 16.80
N SER A 112 0.87 16.11 16.62
CA SER A 112 0.50 16.66 15.31
C SER A 112 1.69 17.48 14.81
N GLY A 113 2.66 16.81 14.21
CA GLY A 113 3.85 17.46 13.66
C GLY A 113 3.78 17.47 12.14
N ALA A 114 4.05 18.61 11.52
CA ALA A 114 4.21 18.65 10.08
C ALA A 114 5.27 17.63 9.62
N THR A 115 5.03 16.91 8.53
CA THR A 115 6.06 16.02 7.97
C THR A 115 7.33 16.84 7.75
N ALA A 116 8.53 16.28 7.97
CA ALA A 116 9.77 17.06 7.86
C ALA A 116 9.90 17.85 6.54
N LEU A 117 9.35 17.30 5.46
CA LEU A 117 9.27 17.97 4.16
C LEU A 117 8.23 19.11 4.12
N SER A 118 7.06 18.91 4.73
CA SER A 118 6.05 19.96 4.94
C SER A 118 6.60 21.09 5.83
N GLN A 119 7.28 20.76 6.92
CA GLN A 119 7.95 21.72 7.81
C GLN A 119 9.00 22.54 7.07
N TRP A 120 9.84 21.88 6.27
CA TRP A 120 10.84 22.56 5.45
C TRP A 120 10.18 23.52 4.45
N SER A 121 9.11 23.08 3.78
CA SER A 121 8.35 23.93 2.86
C SER A 121 7.67 25.12 3.54
N GLN A 122 7.28 24.99 4.81
CA GLN A 122 6.57 26.05 5.56
C GLN A 122 7.51 27.08 6.19
N GLY A 123 8.79 26.76 6.43
CA GLY A 123 9.70 27.74 7.04
C GLY A 123 11.15 27.31 7.31
N GLY A 124 11.59 26.15 6.82
CA GLY A 124 13.00 25.73 6.75
C GLY A 124 13.93 26.20 7.88
N GLN A 125 13.68 25.80 9.13
CA GLN A 125 14.69 25.85 10.20
C GLN A 125 14.64 24.49 10.92
N GLY A 126 15.74 23.76 10.81
CA GLY A 126 15.92 22.42 11.38
C GLY A 126 16.11 22.39 12.88
#